data_AF-A0A4U5PWY8-F1
#
_entry.id   AF-A0A4U5PWY8-F1
#
_cell.length_a   1.000
_cell.length_b   1.000
_cell.length_c   1.000
_cell.angle_alpha   90.00
_cell.angle_beta   90.00
_cell.angle_gamma   90.00
#
_symmetry.space_group_name_H-M   'P 1'
#
loop_
_entity.id
_entity.type
_entity.pdbx_description
1 polymer ?
#
loop_
_entity_poly.entity_id
_entity_poly.type
_entity_poly.pdbx_seq_one_letter_code
_entity_poly.pdbx_strand_id
1 'polypeptide(L)'
;MDSLIDTQRDVQVLRSKGILLNTLGSDEQAAELFNQIASHLKPDPYAYIQVKSSIEKEHRKVLKKWVAMWLRVYFNSPWTFYCNLLLATFTIILTAIQTYYSSIPSSRIA
;
A
#
# COMPACT_ATOMS: atom_id res chain seq x y z
N MET A 1 21.31 10.82 13.38
CA MET A 1 21.54 10.13 12.11
C MET A 1 21.08 8.68 12.19
N ASP A 2 20.93 8.16 13.41
CA ASP A 2 20.44 6.82 13.78
C ASP A 2 19.09 6.42 13.19
N SER A 3 18.26 7.36 12.72
CA SER A 3 16.98 7.03 12.06
C SER A 3 17.13 6.63 10.58
N LEU A 4 18.32 6.76 10.00
CA LEU A 4 18.59 6.51 8.57
C LEU A 4 19.56 5.34 8.35
N ILE A 5 20.60 5.24 9.18
CA ILE A 5 21.58 4.15 9.16
C ILE A 5 21.77 3.75 10.61
N ASP A 6 21.38 2.53 10.96
CA ASP A 6 21.54 1.94 12.29
C ASP A 6 22.19 0.56 12.18
N THR A 7 21.79 -0.20 11.16
CA THR A 7 22.27 -1.56 10.92
C THR A 7 22.97 -1.67 9.57
N GLN A 8 23.77 -2.74 9.42
CA GLN A 8 24.33 -3.14 8.12
C GLN A 8 23.26 -3.26 7.03
N ARG A 9 22.06 -3.75 7.40
CA ARG A 9 20.94 -3.92 6.47
C ARG A 9 20.56 -2.57 5.83
N ASP A 10 20.57 -1.51 6.61
CA ASP A 10 20.24 -0.16 6.13
C ASP A 10 21.29 0.32 5.12
N VAL A 11 22.57 0.11 5.41
CA VAL A 11 23.68 0.39 4.48
C VAL A 11 23.54 -0.41 3.19
N GLN A 12 23.24 -1.70 3.29
CA GLN A 12 23.06 -2.57 2.13
C GLN A 12 21.90 -2.10 1.24
N VAL A 13 20.77 -1.69 1.85
CA VAL A 13 19.62 -1.15 1.13
C VAL A 13 19.98 0.17 0.46
N LEU A 14 20.63 1.10 1.17
CA LEU A 14 21.05 2.39 0.60
C LEU A 14 22.06 2.22 -0.52
N ARG A 15 23.00 1.28 -0.40
CA ARG A 15 23.96 0.91 -1.44
C ARG A 15 23.27 0.31 -2.66
N SER A 16 22.36 -0.65 -2.47
CA SER A 16 21.63 -1.27 -3.59
C SER A 16 20.76 -0.27 -4.35
N LYS A 17 20.27 0.76 -3.68
CA LYS A 17 19.53 1.88 -4.31
C LYS A 17 20.43 2.97 -4.89
N GLY A 18 21.76 2.84 -4.80
CA GLY A 18 22.72 3.82 -5.29
C GLY A 18 22.74 5.14 -4.50
N ILE A 19 22.13 5.15 -3.31
CA ILE A 19 22.06 6.34 -2.44
C ILE A 19 23.36 6.50 -1.63
N LEU A 20 24.00 5.38 -1.30
CA LEU A 20 25.24 5.34 -0.52
C LEU A 20 26.32 4.58 -1.29
N LEU A 21 27.44 5.24 -1.55
CA LEU A 21 28.61 4.59 -2.13
C LEU A 21 29.49 4.08 -0.98
N ASN A 22 29.44 2.76 -0.73
CA ASN A 22 30.26 2.17 0.31
C ASN A 22 31.66 1.86 -0.24
N THR A 23 32.67 2.61 0.22
CA THR A 23 34.10 2.35 -0.05
C THR A 23 34.81 1.70 1.14
N LEU A 24 34.10 1.51 2.25
CA LEU A 24 34.58 0.76 3.42
C LEU A 24 34.32 -0.71 3.12
N GLY A 25 35.33 -1.56 3.32
CA GLY A 25 35.36 -2.93 2.77
C GLY A 25 34.14 -3.80 3.07
N SER A 26 33.38 -3.51 4.15
CA SER A 26 32.14 -4.18 4.50
C SER A 26 31.01 -3.20 4.85
N ASP A 27 29.77 -3.60 4.63
CA ASP A 27 28.58 -2.79 4.97
C ASP A 27 28.43 -2.61 6.50
N GLU A 28 28.96 -3.54 7.30
CA GLU A 28 29.03 -3.48 8.76
C GLU A 28 29.96 -2.35 9.23
N GLN A 29 31.15 -2.24 8.61
CA GLN A 29 32.13 -1.20 8.96
C GLN A 29 31.59 0.19 8.61
N ALA A 30 30.86 0.30 7.51
CA ALA A 30 30.16 1.53 7.17
C ALA A 30 29.10 1.87 8.22
N ALA A 31 28.25 0.92 8.61
CA ALA A 31 27.23 1.14 9.64
C ALA A 31 27.86 1.58 10.96
N GLU A 32 28.93 0.91 11.40
CA GLU A 32 29.63 1.25 12.64
C GLU A 32 30.24 2.65 12.60
N LEU A 33 30.88 3.04 11.49
CA LEU A 33 31.43 4.39 11.32
C LEU A 33 30.34 5.47 11.36
N PHE A 34 29.21 5.23 10.67
CA PHE A 34 28.07 6.15 10.72
C PHE A 34 27.47 6.25 12.13
N ASN A 35 27.35 5.14 12.86
CA ASN A 35 26.85 5.11 14.23
C ASN A 35 27.80 5.80 15.21
N GLN A 36 29.10 5.61 15.07
CA GLN A 36 30.10 6.31 15.88
C GLN A 36 30.02 7.83 15.65
N ILE A 37 30.00 8.27 14.39
CA ILE A 37 29.82 9.69 14.06
C ILE A 37 28.50 10.21 14.65
N ALA A 38 27.41 9.48 14.46
CA ALA A 38 26.10 9.89 14.95
C ALA A 38 26.02 9.97 16.48
N SER A 39 26.72 9.09 17.22
CA SER A 39 26.81 9.11 18.68
C SER A 39 27.50 10.38 19.23
N HIS A 40 28.41 10.97 18.45
CA HIS A 40 29.11 12.20 18.79
C HIS A 40 28.39 13.47 18.33
N LEU A 41 27.41 13.34 17.44
CA LEU A 41 26.54 14.44 17.03
C LEU A 41 25.30 14.50 17.92
N LYS A 42 25.01 15.69 18.47
CA LYS A 42 23.70 15.92 19.08
C LYS A 42 22.62 15.75 18.00
N PRO A 43 21.57 14.96 18.24
CA PRO A 43 20.47 14.86 17.31
C PRO A 43 19.81 16.24 17.18
N ASP A 44 20.03 16.88 16.04
CA ASP A 44 19.32 18.11 15.68
C ASP A 44 18.08 17.71 14.86
N PRO A 45 16.88 17.79 15.45
CA PRO A 45 15.64 17.49 14.73
C PRO A 45 15.38 18.48 13.60
N TYR A 46 16.01 19.66 13.60
CA TYR A 46 15.82 20.74 12.61
C TYR A 46 16.73 20.64 11.40
N ALA A 47 17.90 19.98 11.52
CA ALA A 47 18.93 19.93 10.47
C ALA A 47 18.41 19.45 9.09
N TYR A 48 17.36 18.63 9.06
CA TYR A 48 16.82 18.06 7.82
C TYR A 48 15.32 18.27 7.63
N ILE A 49 14.69 19.21 8.36
CA ILE A 49 13.23 19.40 8.28
C ILE A 49 12.78 19.80 6.88
N GLN A 50 13.52 20.66 6.18
CA GLN A 50 13.14 21.07 4.82
C GLN A 50 13.19 19.89 3.84
N VAL A 51 14.20 19.03 3.97
CA VAL A 51 14.33 17.83 3.12
C VAL A 51 13.23 16.81 3.45
N LYS A 52 13.02 16.51 4.74
CA LYS A 52 11.96 15.60 5.20
C LYS A 52 10.59 16.08 4.76
N SER A 53 10.26 17.35 4.99
CA SER A 53 8.97 17.92 4.61
C SER A 53 8.76 17.93 3.09
N SER A 54 9.81 18.15 2.29
CA SER A 54 9.72 18.08 0.84
C SER A 54 9.43 16.66 0.35
N ILE A 55 10.12 15.66 0.89
CA ILE A 55 9.89 14.24 0.60
C ILE A 55 8.45 13.87 1.00
N GLU A 56 8.05 14.17 2.23
CA GLU A 56 6.69 13.90 2.71
C GLU A 56 5.61 14.58 1.85
N LYS A 57 5.86 15.81 1.39
CA LYS A 57 4.93 16.53 0.53
C LYS A 57 4.73 15.82 -0.81
N GLU A 58 5.81 15.36 -1.43
CA GLU A 58 5.72 14.62 -2.71
C GLU A 58 5.05 13.25 -2.52
N HIS A 59 5.43 12.48 -1.50
CA HIS A 59 4.77 11.21 -1.19
C HIS A 59 3.28 11.39 -0.87
N ARG A 60 2.94 12.43 -0.09
CA ARG A 60 1.55 12.77 0.24
C ARG A 60 0.75 13.15 -1.00
N LYS A 61 1.33 13.87 -1.97
CA LYS A 61 0.66 14.17 -3.25
C LYS A 61 0.37 12.90 -4.03
N VAL A 62 1.32 11.97 -4.11
CA VAL A 62 1.14 10.67 -4.79
C VAL A 62 0.03 9.86 -4.12
N LEU A 63 0.07 9.71 -2.78
CA LEU A 63 -0.98 9.02 -2.02
C LEU A 63 -2.35 9.67 -2.24
N LYS A 64 -2.45 11.00 -2.18
CA LYS A 64 -3.71 11.73 -2.44
C LYS A 64 -4.23 11.46 -3.86
N LYS A 65 -3.36 11.39 -4.87
CA LYS A 65 -3.76 11.04 -6.25
C LYS A 65 -4.30 9.62 -6.34
N TRP A 66 -3.62 8.64 -5.73
CA TRP A 66 -4.09 7.26 -5.70
C TRP A 66 -5.43 7.12 -5.00
N VAL A 67 -5.59 7.75 -3.83
CA VAL A 67 -6.85 7.76 -3.08
C VAL A 67 -7.96 8.42 -3.90
N ALA A 68 -7.70 9.55 -4.54
CA ALA A 68 -8.67 10.22 -5.39
C ALA A 68 -9.07 9.38 -6.62
N MET A 69 -8.11 8.67 -7.23
CA MET A 69 -8.39 7.76 -8.35
C MET A 69 -9.23 6.58 -7.89
N TRP A 70 -8.88 5.96 -6.75
CA TRP A 70 -9.65 4.87 -6.15
C TRP A 70 -11.07 5.32 -5.83
N LEU A 71 -11.20 6.46 -5.16
CA LEU A 71 -12.49 7.03 -4.83
C LEU A 71 -13.28 7.32 -6.10
N ARG A 72 -12.66 7.86 -7.16
CA ARG A 72 -13.32 8.09 -8.43
C ARG A 72 -13.76 6.79 -9.10
N VAL A 73 -12.93 5.76 -9.18
CA VAL A 73 -13.32 4.49 -9.83
C VAL A 73 -14.48 3.83 -9.07
N TYR A 74 -14.42 3.83 -7.74
CA TYR A 74 -15.41 3.14 -6.91
C TYR A 74 -16.69 3.96 -6.70
N PHE A 75 -16.58 5.27 -6.44
CA PHE A 75 -17.69 6.18 -6.13
C PHE A 75 -18.18 7.03 -7.31
N ASN A 76 -17.53 6.99 -8.49
CA ASN A 76 -18.08 7.57 -9.73
C ASN A 76 -18.86 6.52 -10.57
N SER A 77 -18.70 5.23 -10.26
CA SER A 77 -19.59 4.16 -10.76
C SER A 77 -20.44 3.50 -9.64
N PRO A 78 -20.99 4.25 -8.67
CA PRO A 78 -21.77 3.67 -7.59
C PRO A 78 -22.99 2.97 -8.18
N TRP A 79 -23.59 3.58 -9.20
CA TRP A 79 -24.71 3.00 -9.95
C TRP A 79 -24.40 1.63 -10.52
N THR A 80 -23.24 1.44 -11.16
CA THR A 80 -22.88 0.15 -11.77
C THR A 80 -22.72 -0.94 -10.73
N PHE A 81 -22.10 -0.63 -9.58
CA PHE A 81 -21.97 -1.59 -8.48
C PHE A 81 -23.34 -1.96 -7.89
N TYR A 82 -24.18 -0.96 -7.58
CA TYR A 82 -25.52 -1.20 -7.06
C TYR A 82 -26.41 -1.97 -8.05
N CYS A 83 -26.37 -1.62 -9.34
CA CYS A 83 -27.13 -2.34 -10.38
C CYS A 83 -26.66 -3.79 -10.53
N ASN A 84 -25.36 -4.07 -10.51
CA ASN A 84 -24.85 -5.44 -10.58
C ASN A 84 -25.26 -6.26 -9.35
N LEU A 85 -25.19 -5.66 -8.15
CA LEU A 85 -25.62 -6.32 -6.92
C LEU A 85 -27.11 -6.68 -6.97
N LEU A 86 -27.96 -5.75 -7.40
CA LEU A 86 -29.41 -5.99 -7.55
C LEU A 86 -29.73 -7.04 -8.62
N LEU A 87 -29.01 -7.02 -9.74
CA LEU A 87 -29.21 -8.01 -10.81
C LEU A 87 -28.79 -9.42 -10.33
N ALA A 88 -27.67 -9.53 -9.63
CA ALA A 88 -27.19 -10.80 -9.09
C ALA A 88 -28.16 -11.38 -8.06
N THR A 89 -28.64 -10.56 -7.11
CA THR A 89 -29.61 -11.01 -6.11
C THR A 89 -30.94 -11.43 -6.75
N PHE A 90 -31.45 -10.66 -7.70
CA PHE A 90 -32.67 -11.01 -8.45
C PHE A 90 -32.51 -12.34 -9.19
N THR A 91 -31.38 -12.55 -9.86
CA THR A 91 -31.08 -13.79 -10.59
C THR A 91 -31.02 -14.99 -9.66
N ILE A 92 -30.42 -14.85 -8.47
CA ILE A 92 -30.36 -15.93 -7.47
C ILE A 92 -31.76 -16.31 -6.98
N ILE A 93 -32.60 -15.31 -6.66
CA ILE A 93 -33.98 -15.54 -6.21
C ILE A 93 -34.79 -16.24 -7.30
N LEU A 94 -34.69 -15.77 -8.55
CA LEU A 94 -35.39 -16.37 -9.68
C LEU A 94 -34.96 -17.82 -9.91
N THR A 95 -33.66 -18.09 -9.85
CA THR A 95 -33.09 -19.44 -10.02
C THR A 95 -33.56 -20.38 -8.90
N ALA A 96 -33.64 -19.90 -7.66
CA ALA A 96 -34.15 -20.68 -6.54
C ALA A 96 -35.63 -21.07 -6.75
N ILE A 97 -36.46 -20.12 -7.20
CA ILE A 97 -37.87 -20.36 -7.52
C ILE A 97 -38.01 -21.36 -8.67
N GLN A 98 -37.25 -21.18 -9.75
CA GLN A 98 -37.26 -22.09 -10.91
C GLN A 98 -36.87 -23.52 -10.49
N THR A 99 -35.81 -23.66 -9.68
CA THR A 99 -35.36 -24.96 -9.18
C THR A 99 -36.41 -25.60 -8.29
N TYR A 100 -37.08 -24.82 -7.43
CA TYR A 100 -38.16 -25.31 -6.58
C TYR A 100 -39.33 -25.86 -7.41
N TYR A 101 -39.85 -25.09 -8.37
CA TYR A 101 -40.94 -25.55 -9.24
C TYR A 101 -40.52 -26.74 -10.12
N SER A 102 -39.29 -26.76 -10.63
CA SER A 102 -38.77 -27.88 -11.41
C SER A 102 -38.55 -29.14 -10.56
N SER A 103 -38.36 -29.00 -9.24
CA SER A 103 -38.21 -30.12 -8.30
C SER A 103 -39.55 -30.71 -7.84
N ILE A 104 -40.67 -30.00 -8.04
CA ILE A 104 -42.01 -30.55 -7.82
C ILE A 104 -42.28 -31.52 -8.98
N PRO A 105 -42.41 -32.85 -8.73
CA PRO A 105 -42.62 -33.81 -9.80
C PRO A 105 -43.94 -33.53 -10.51
N SER A 106 -43.90 -33.43 -11.85
CA SER A 106 -45.05 -33.40 -12.75
C SER A 106 -45.77 -34.76 -12.76
N SER A 107 -46.25 -35.22 -11.61
CA SER A 107 -47.00 -36.48 -11.46
C SER A 107 -48.28 -36.32 -10.63
N ARG A 108 -48.79 -35.08 -10.49
CA ARG A 108 -50.09 -34.78 -9.85
C ARG A 108 -51.00 -33.89 -10.69
N ILE A 109 -50.87 -33.95 -12.01
CA ILE A 109 -51.88 -33.42 -12.93
C ILE A 109 -52.02 -34.43 -14.08
N ALA A 110 -52.66 -35.55 -13.78
CA ALA A 110 -53.25 -36.48 -14.74
C ALA A 110 -54.67 -36.78 -14.25
#